data_AF-A0A7W0DSA0-F1
#
_entry.id   AF-A0A7W0DSA0-F1
#
_cell.length_a   1.000
_cell.length_b   1.000
_cell.length_c   1.000
_cell.angle_alpha   90.00
_cell.angle_beta   90.00
_cell.angle_gamma   90.00
#
_symmetry.space_group_name_H-M   'P 1'
#
loop_
_entity.id
_entity.type
_entity.pdbx_description
1 polymer ?
#
loop_
_entity_poly.entity_id
_entity_poly.type
_entity_poly.pdbx_seq_one_letter_code
_entity_poly.pdbx_strand_id
1 'polypeptide(L)'
;MEQSQEAPKPTPTAKEIAAEFRAKITGPNREYDPGDRLPAARKLAKDLGVQLMTVQSAYGQLRDEGLVLTQQGRGTFVRDPSVPLGTEPGSSPAFTALAAELSSIHDALRLLGERLDRLEQLVGDETPPSP
;
A
#
# COMPACT_ATOMS: atom_id res chain seq x y z
N MET A 1 23.15 -35.39 11.96
CA MET A 1 23.40 -34.08 11.33
C MET A 1 22.12 -33.76 10.57
N GLU A 2 21.30 -32.88 11.14
CA GLU A 2 20.00 -32.49 10.60
C GLU A 2 20.22 -31.90 9.20
N GLN A 3 19.67 -32.55 8.17
CA GLN A 3 19.60 -31.96 6.84
C GLN A 3 18.46 -30.93 6.87
N SER A 4 18.81 -29.66 7.09
CA SER A 4 17.90 -28.52 6.91
C SER A 4 17.40 -28.48 5.46
N GLN A 5 16.22 -29.04 5.23
CA GLN A 5 15.43 -28.78 4.04
C GLN A 5 14.89 -27.33 4.14
N GLU A 6 15.66 -26.35 3.69
CA GLU A 6 15.11 -25.03 3.37
C GLU A 6 14.37 -25.16 2.03
N ALA A 7 13.06 -25.40 2.11
CA ALA A 7 12.16 -25.38 0.97
C ALA A 7 12.31 -24.05 0.19
N PRO A 8 12.12 -24.02 -1.14
CA PRO A 8 12.13 -22.75 -1.88
C PRO A 8 11.07 -21.83 -1.29
N LYS A 9 11.49 -20.71 -0.70
CA LYS A 9 10.58 -19.72 -0.11
C LYS A 9 9.54 -19.35 -1.18
N PRO A 10 8.23 -19.52 -0.93
CA PRO A 10 7.21 -19.13 -1.90
C PRO A 10 7.38 -17.63 -2.21
N THR A 11 7.06 -17.25 -3.45
CA THR A 11 7.12 -15.87 -3.90
C THR A 11 6.37 -14.98 -2.91
N PRO A 12 7.03 -14.04 -2.22
CA PRO A 12 6.40 -13.33 -1.13
C PRO A 12 5.27 -12.44 -1.64
N THR A 13 4.13 -12.54 -0.97
CA THR A 13 2.95 -11.72 -1.25
C THR A 13 3.17 -10.28 -0.80
N ALA A 14 2.39 -9.34 -1.35
CA ALA A 14 2.46 -7.93 -0.95
C ALA A 14 2.28 -7.75 0.57
N LYS A 15 1.41 -8.57 1.17
CA LYS A 15 1.14 -8.54 2.62
C LYS A 15 2.33 -9.01 3.45
N GLU A 16 3.06 -10.03 3.00
CA GLU A 16 4.26 -10.51 3.69
C GLU A 16 5.41 -9.51 3.60
N ILE A 17 5.60 -8.89 2.43
CA ILE A 17 6.58 -7.80 2.25
C ILE A 17 6.23 -6.63 3.18
N ALA A 18 4.96 -6.22 3.23
CA ALA A 18 4.52 -5.16 4.13
C ALA A 18 4.76 -5.53 5.60
N ALA A 19 4.44 -6.75 6.01
CA ALA A 19 4.64 -7.21 7.39
C ALA A 19 6.14 -7.22 7.78
N GLU A 20 7.03 -7.66 6.89
CA GLU A 20 8.47 -7.65 7.14
C GLU A 20 8.99 -6.23 7.34
N PHE A 21 8.66 -5.32 6.43
CA PHE A 21 9.09 -3.92 6.55
C PHE A 21 8.43 -3.22 7.75
N ARG A 22 7.17 -3.54 8.07
CA ARG A 22 6.51 -3.05 9.29
C ARG A 22 7.33 -3.47 10.51
N ALA A 23 7.72 -4.74 10.63
CA ALA A 23 8.52 -5.21 11.75
C ALA A 23 9.89 -4.50 11.82
N LYS A 24 10.53 -4.23 10.68
CA LYS A 24 11.79 -3.47 10.64
C LYS A 24 11.63 -1.98 10.97
N ILE A 25 10.43 -1.41 10.80
CA ILE A 25 10.10 -0.01 11.09
C ILE A 25 9.53 0.19 12.50
N THR A 26 8.81 -0.77 13.09
CA THR A 26 8.13 -0.58 14.39
C THR A 26 8.53 -1.62 15.43
N GLY A 27 9.25 -2.66 15.03
CA GLY A 27 9.63 -3.74 15.92
C GLY A 27 10.75 -3.36 16.90
N PRO A 28 11.03 -4.25 17.87
CA PRO A 28 12.06 -4.02 18.88
C PRO A 28 13.48 -4.02 18.29
N ASN A 29 13.68 -4.66 17.15
CA ASN A 29 14.95 -4.69 16.42
C ASN A 29 14.82 -3.82 15.15
N ARG A 30 14.64 -2.52 15.37
CA ARG A 30 14.39 -1.55 14.31
C ARG A 30 15.61 -1.42 13.40
N GLU A 31 15.41 -1.58 12.11
CA GLU A 31 16.46 -1.50 11.09
C GLU A 31 16.38 -0.20 10.26
N TYR A 32 15.23 0.51 10.33
CA TYR A 32 15.02 1.79 9.67
C TYR A 32 14.53 2.84 10.67
N ASP A 33 15.24 3.95 10.74
CA ASP A 33 14.89 5.09 11.56
C ASP A 33 13.91 6.05 10.86
N PRO A 34 13.21 6.95 11.57
CA PRO A 34 12.30 7.87 10.92
C PRO A 34 13.11 8.82 10.02
N GLY A 35 12.66 8.99 8.79
CA GLY A 35 13.41 9.69 7.74
C GLY A 35 14.35 8.80 6.91
N ASP A 36 14.58 7.54 7.30
CA ASP A 36 15.38 6.63 6.49
C ASP A 36 14.70 6.27 5.18
N ARG A 37 15.53 6.11 4.15
CA ARG A 37 15.07 5.74 2.82
C ARG A 37 14.90 4.24 2.71
N LEU A 38 13.71 3.82 2.31
CA LEU A 38 13.44 2.43 1.98
C LEU A 38 14.06 2.04 0.63
N PRO A 39 14.34 0.75 0.41
CA PRO A 39 14.79 0.25 -0.87
C PRO A 39 13.87 0.69 -2.01
N ALA A 40 14.45 1.03 -3.16
CA ALA A 40 13.64 1.35 -4.34
C ALA A 40 12.81 0.13 -4.74
N ALA A 41 11.51 0.32 -5.01
CA ALA A 41 10.59 -0.79 -5.31
C ALA A 41 11.08 -1.69 -6.45
N ARG A 42 11.75 -1.12 -7.48
CA ARG A 42 12.39 -1.87 -8.57
C ARG A 42 13.56 -2.73 -8.12
N LYS A 43 14.39 -2.23 -7.21
CA LYS A 43 15.52 -2.99 -6.66
C LYS A 43 15.01 -4.14 -5.81
N LEU A 44 14.09 -3.84 -4.89
CA LEU A 44 13.49 -4.85 -4.01
C LEU A 44 12.74 -5.94 -4.79
N ALA A 45 12.01 -5.56 -5.84
CA ALA A 45 11.35 -6.52 -6.72
C ALA A 45 12.34 -7.49 -7.38
N LYS A 46 13.49 -6.98 -7.82
CA LYS A 46 14.56 -7.80 -8.40
C LYS A 46 15.20 -8.71 -7.35
N ASP A 47 15.49 -8.19 -6.17
CA ASP A 47 16.14 -8.94 -5.09
C ASP A 47 15.24 -10.07 -4.55
N LEU A 48 13.92 -9.86 -4.52
CA LEU A 48 12.92 -10.84 -4.07
C LEU A 48 12.35 -11.71 -5.20
N GLY A 49 12.67 -11.42 -6.47
CA GLY A 49 12.09 -12.13 -7.62
C GLY A 49 10.57 -11.94 -7.77
N VAL A 50 10.01 -10.83 -7.29
CA VAL A 50 8.56 -10.53 -7.36
C VAL A 50 8.24 -9.49 -8.41
N GLN A 51 6.96 -9.38 -8.78
CA GLN A 51 6.51 -8.29 -9.65
C GLN A 51 6.62 -6.93 -8.94
N LEU A 52 6.98 -5.89 -9.70
CA LEU A 52 7.07 -4.53 -9.19
C LEU A 52 5.77 -4.04 -8.54
N MET A 53 4.61 -4.40 -9.12
CA MET A 53 3.30 -4.07 -8.58
C MET A 53 3.07 -4.64 -7.17
N THR A 54 3.62 -5.83 -6.88
CA THR A 54 3.53 -6.45 -5.56
C THR A 54 4.27 -5.63 -4.51
N VAL A 55 5.48 -5.15 -4.83
CA VAL A 55 6.26 -4.29 -3.92
C VAL A 55 5.59 -2.92 -3.75
N GLN A 56 5.08 -2.34 -4.84
CA GLN A 56 4.36 -1.06 -4.76
C GLN A 56 3.09 -1.18 -3.92
N SER A 57 2.37 -2.30 -4.04
CA SER A 57 1.20 -2.59 -3.19
C SER A 57 1.61 -2.72 -1.72
N ALA A 58 2.72 -3.39 -1.41
CA ALA A 58 3.25 -3.48 -0.05
C ALA A 58 3.61 -2.11 0.54
N TYR A 59 4.30 -1.26 -0.22
CA TYR A 59 4.61 0.11 0.21
C TYR A 59 3.36 1.01 0.29
N GLY A 60 2.35 0.75 -0.55
CA GLY A 60 1.03 1.36 -0.45
C GLY A 60 0.38 1.06 0.89
N GLN A 61 0.35 -0.21 1.31
CA GLN A 61 -0.19 -0.60 2.62
C GLN A 61 0.54 0.10 3.78
N LEU A 62 1.88 0.11 3.77
CA LEU A 62 2.67 0.81 4.79
C LEU A 62 2.41 2.33 4.80
N ARG A 63 2.14 2.92 3.63
CA ARG A 63 1.80 4.35 3.53
C ARG A 63 0.41 4.60 4.11
N ASP A 64 -0.55 3.75 3.79
CA ASP A 64 -1.92 3.87 4.27
C ASP A 64 -2.00 3.65 5.80
N GLU A 65 -1.07 2.87 6.36
CA GLU A 65 -0.84 2.74 7.81
C GLU A 65 -0.10 3.93 8.44
N GLY A 66 0.40 4.85 7.63
CA GLY A 66 1.19 5.99 8.09
C GLY A 66 2.59 5.63 8.58
N LEU A 67 3.17 4.52 8.12
CA LEU A 67 4.54 4.14 8.50
C LEU A 67 5.58 4.69 7.54
N VAL A 68 5.18 5.00 6.31
CA VAL A 68 6.09 5.47 5.25
C VAL A 68 5.45 6.59 4.43
N LEU A 69 6.31 7.31 3.72
CA LEU A 69 5.99 8.47 2.91
C LEU A 69 6.64 8.28 1.55
N THR A 70 5.89 8.51 0.47
CA THR A 70 6.45 8.42 -0.88
C THR A 70 6.56 9.82 -1.45
N GLN A 71 7.80 10.26 -1.69
CA GLN A 71 8.11 11.50 -2.39
C GLN A 71 8.37 11.19 -3.86
N GLN A 72 7.51 11.69 -4.75
CA GLN A 72 7.65 11.48 -6.19
C GLN A 72 9.05 11.91 -6.67
N GLY A 73 9.75 11.03 -7.38
CA GLY A 73 11.12 11.26 -7.87
C GLY A 73 12.23 11.13 -6.82
N ARG A 74 11.92 11.11 -5.52
CA ARG A 74 12.92 10.98 -4.44
C ARG A 74 12.90 9.61 -3.76
N GLY A 75 11.77 8.91 -3.79
CA GLY A 75 11.61 7.55 -3.29
C GLY A 75 10.69 7.46 -2.09
N THR A 76 10.80 6.37 -1.33
CA THR A 76 9.97 6.10 -0.15
C THR A 76 10.83 6.21 1.11
N PHE A 77 10.32 6.89 2.12
CA PHE A 77 10.99 7.18 3.39
C PHE A 77 10.13 6.72 4.57
N VAL A 78 10.74 6.34 5.68
CA VAL A 78 10.01 6.03 6.91
C VAL A 78 9.46 7.31 7.51
N ARG A 79 8.18 7.28 7.90
CA ARG A 79 7.51 8.44 8.50
C ARG A 79 8.04 8.70 9.90
N ASP A 80 8.28 9.97 10.21
CA ASP A 80 8.45 10.42 11.59
C ASP A 80 7.08 10.60 12.25
N PRO A 81 6.74 9.84 13.32
CA PRO A 81 5.45 9.98 14.00
C PRO A 81 5.30 11.33 14.72
N SER A 82 6.39 12.05 14.96
CA SER A 82 6.40 13.39 15.56
C SER A 82 6.02 14.48 14.55
N VAL A 83 6.06 14.18 13.25
CA VAL A 83 5.66 15.11 12.18
C VAL A 83 4.17 14.91 11.87
N PRO A 84 3.34 15.96 11.99
CA PRO A 84 1.92 15.87 11.64
C PRO A 84 1.74 15.51 10.16
N LEU A 85 0.83 14.57 9.90
CA LEU A 85 0.36 14.22 8.55
C LEU A 85 0.05 15.50 7.76
N GLY A 86 0.73 15.68 6.61
CA GLY A 86 0.54 16.84 5.72
C GLY A 86 1.62 17.93 5.80
N THR A 87 2.63 17.81 6.67
CA THR A 87 3.73 18.81 6.82
C THR A 87 5.02 18.40 6.08
N GLU A 88 4.90 17.49 5.12
CA GLU A 88 6.03 16.85 4.42
C GLU A 88 6.83 17.85 3.56
N PRO A 89 8.15 18.02 3.76
CA PRO A 89 8.99 18.85 2.90
C PRO A 89 9.14 18.21 1.51
N GLY A 90 8.23 18.57 0.60
CA GLY A 90 8.10 18.02 -0.74
C GLY A 90 6.66 18.03 -1.28
N SER A 91 5.67 18.12 -0.39
CA SER A 91 4.29 18.41 -0.77
C SER A 91 4.13 19.92 -0.95
N SER A 92 4.22 20.39 -2.19
CA SER A 92 3.66 21.71 -2.50
C SER A 92 2.20 21.73 -2.02
N PRO A 93 1.71 22.80 -1.39
CA PRO A 93 0.31 22.90 -0.97
C PRO A 93 -0.66 22.63 -2.14
N ALA A 94 -0.26 22.96 -3.37
CA ALA A 94 -1.02 22.63 -4.58
C ALA A 94 -1.10 21.11 -4.85
N PHE A 95 -0.01 20.38 -4.58
CA PHE A 95 0.04 18.93 -4.73
C PHE A 95 -0.82 18.23 -3.67
N THR A 96 -0.76 18.69 -2.41
CA THR A 96 -1.62 18.16 -1.34
C THR A 96 -3.10 18.38 -1.64
N ALA A 97 -3.46 19.57 -2.12
CA ALA A 97 -4.83 19.86 -2.51
C ALA A 97 -5.32 18.94 -3.65
N LEU A 98 -4.50 18.74 -4.69
CA LEU A 98 -4.83 17.85 -5.80
C LEU A 98 -4.96 16.38 -5.35
N ALA A 99 -4.08 15.91 -4.47
CA ALA A 99 -4.14 14.56 -3.94
C ALA A 99 -5.40 14.33 -3.09
N ALA A 100 -5.80 15.32 -2.27
CA ALA A 100 -7.03 15.28 -1.51
C ALA A 100 -8.27 15.22 -2.43
N GLU A 101 -8.29 16.03 -3.49
CA GLU A 101 -9.35 16.03 -4.50
C GLU A 101 -9.48 14.65 -5.18
N LEU A 102 -8.36 14.06 -5.61
CA LEU A 102 -8.35 12.75 -6.24
C LEU A 102 -8.81 11.63 -5.29
N SER A 103 -8.47 11.71 -3.99
CA SER A 103 -8.99 10.78 -2.99
C SER A 103 -10.51 10.88 -2.88
N SER A 104 -11.05 12.10 -2.79
CA SER A 104 -12.49 12.34 -2.72
C SER A 104 -13.23 11.77 -3.94
N ILE A 105 -12.66 11.91 -5.13
CA ILE A 105 -13.22 11.32 -6.36
C ILE A 105 -13.24 9.78 -6.26
N HIS A 106 -12.16 9.15 -5.83
CA HIS A 106 -12.12 7.69 -5.68
C HIS A 106 -13.12 7.18 -4.63
N ASP A 107 -13.27 7.88 -3.51
CA ASP A 107 -14.27 7.56 -2.48
C ASP A 107 -15.69 7.67 -3.05
N ALA A 108 -15.97 8.72 -3.83
CA ALA A 108 -17.25 8.89 -4.50
C ALA A 108 -17.53 7.79 -5.53
N LEU A 109 -16.52 7.38 -6.30
CA LEU A 109 -16.63 6.29 -7.27
C LEU A 109 -16.85 4.94 -6.59
N ARG A 110 -16.19 4.69 -5.45
CA ARG A 110 -16.41 3.49 -4.65
C ARG A 110 -17.85 3.42 -4.15
N LEU A 111 -18.35 4.51 -3.58
CA LEU A 111 -19.72 4.59 -3.08
C LEU A 111 -20.75 4.41 -4.21
N LEU A 112 -20.46 4.94 -5.40
CA LEU A 112 -21.31 4.76 -6.56
C LEU A 112 -21.33 3.29 -7.01
N GLY A 113 -20.16 2.62 -7.02
CA GLY A 113 -20.06 1.18 -7.28
C GLY A 113 -20.90 0.36 -6.31
N GLU A 114 -20.85 0.65 -5.01
CA GLU A 114 -21.65 -0.05 -3.99
C GLU A 114 -23.17 0.17 -4.18
N ARG A 115 -23.57 1.36 -4.63
CA ARG A 115 -24.98 1.65 -4.93
C ARG A 115 -25.46 0.94 -6.19
N LEU A 116 -24.61 0.86 -7.22
CA LEU A 116 -24.92 0.14 -8.45
C LEU A 116 -25.05 -1.36 -8.19
N ASP A 117 -24.13 -1.97 -7.44
CA ASP A 117 -24.20 -3.38 -7.04
C ASP A 117 -25.52 -3.70 -6.31
N ARG A 118 -25.94 -2.81 -5.39
CA ARG A 118 -27.24 -2.95 -4.70
C ARG A 118 -28.43 -2.86 -5.66
N LEU A 119 -28.39 -1.96 -6.65
CA LEU A 119 -29.46 -1.84 -7.64
C LEU A 119 -29.51 -3.06 -8.55
N GLU A 120 -28.36 -3.56 -9.00
CA GLU A 120 -28.26 -4.77 -9.81
C GLU A 120 -28.81 -6.00 -9.07
N GLN A 121 -28.58 -6.11 -7.76
CA GLN A 121 -29.17 -7.17 -6.92
C GLN A 121 -30.69 -7.08 -6.79
N LEU A 122 -31.24 -5.86 -6.70
CA LEU A 122 -32.69 -5.65 -6.62
C LEU A 122 -33.39 -5.93 -7.96
N VAL A 123 -32.77 -5.49 -9.07
CA VAL A 123 -33.30 -5.73 -10.42
C VAL A 123 -33.14 -7.20 -10.83
N GLY A 124 -32.11 -7.90 -10.34
CA GLY A 124 -31.91 -9.34 -10.56
C GLY A 124 -32.96 -10.24 -9.91
N ASP A 125 -33.69 -9.77 -8.89
CA ASP A 125 -34.77 -10.50 -8.22
C ASP A 125 -36.11 -10.40 -8.98
N GLU A 126 -36.25 -9.42 -9.89
CA GLU A 126 -37.43 -9.18 -10.73
C GLU A 126 -37.38 -9.88 -12.10
N THR A 127 -36.84 -11.11 -12.18
CA THR A 127 -37.15 -11.94 -13.36
C THR A 127 -38.48 -12.67 -13.11
N PRO A 128 -39.64 -12.22 -13.62
CA PRO A 128 -40.87 -12.98 -13.49
C PRO A 128 -40.71 -14.33 -14.22
N PRO A 129 -41.25 -15.43 -13.67
CA PRO A 129 -41.23 -16.70 -14.39
C PRO A 129 -41.95 -16.54 -15.73
N SER A 130 -41.25 -16.91 -16.81
CA SER A 130 -41.79 -17.01 -18.17
C SER A 130 -43.00 -17.99 -18.22
N PRO A 131 -43.89 -17.83 -19.22
CA PRO A 131 -45.33 -18.08 -19.12
C PRO A 131 -45.76 -19.53 -18.88
#